data_AF-A0A6H9L7C9-F1
#
_entry.id   AF-A0A6H9L7C9-F1
#
_cell.length_a   1.000
_cell.length_b   1.000
_cell.length_c   1.000
_cell.angle_alpha   90.00
_cell.angle_beta   90.00
_cell.angle_gamma   90.00
#
_symmetry.space_group_name_H-M   'P 1'
#
loop_
_entity.id
_entity.type
_entity.pdbx_description
1 polymer ?
#
loop_
_entity_poly.entity_id
_entity_poly.type
_entity_poly.pdbx_seq_one_letter_code
_entity_poly.pdbx_strand_id
1 'polypeptide(L)'
;MVRHFLLIIILAFLAGCTHSRQFSNYDQLNSILEDKIVKLEMKDGSRLRVENLQISPDSTSWQEPKTGSKRLATGTEKVHKILIIDRGKGAAEGLGFFMAVGFGLGIAGFLDGDDPPGFFSFRAEEKFMVGFLAGGIIPGVVLGIPIGAFNGSTDIYVLNPKSPKK
;
A
#
# COMPACT_ATOMS: atom_id res chain seq x y z
N MET A 1 -6.35 -17.57 -23.66
CA MET A 1 -5.79 -16.26 -23.22
C MET A 1 -6.55 -15.63 -22.04
N VAL A 2 -7.87 -15.40 -22.11
CA VAL A 2 -8.66 -14.70 -21.06
C VAL A 2 -8.53 -15.30 -19.65
N ARG A 3 -8.48 -16.64 -19.52
CA ARG A 3 -8.39 -17.33 -18.22
C ARG A 3 -7.09 -17.04 -17.44
N HIS A 4 -5.98 -16.79 -18.14
CA HIS A 4 -4.68 -16.55 -17.49
C HIS A 4 -4.55 -15.09 -17.05
N PHE A 5 -5.13 -14.16 -17.82
CA PHE A 5 -5.19 -12.74 -17.47
C PHE A 5 -6.02 -12.50 -16.19
N LEU A 6 -7.15 -13.19 -16.06
CA LEU A 6 -7.98 -13.15 -14.85
C LEU A 6 -7.22 -13.65 -13.61
N LEU A 7 -6.43 -14.72 -13.74
CA LEU A 7 -5.63 -15.28 -12.65
C LEU A 7 -4.54 -14.31 -12.17
N ILE A 8 -3.87 -13.61 -13.08
CA ILE A 8 -2.85 -12.59 -12.74
C ILE A 8 -3.50 -11.42 -11.99
N ILE A 9 -4.67 -10.96 -12.44
CA ILE A 9 -5.42 -9.91 -11.75
C ILE A 9 -5.81 -10.37 -10.34
N ILE A 10 -6.33 -11.59 -10.20
CA ILE A 10 -6.72 -12.14 -8.89
C ILE A 10 -5.50 -12.27 -7.97
N LEU A 11 -4.35 -12.71 -8.48
CA LEU A 11 -3.12 -12.78 -7.68
C LEU A 11 -2.64 -11.39 -7.24
N ALA A 12 -2.77 -10.38 -8.10
CA ALA A 12 -2.43 -8.99 -7.77
C ALA A 12 -3.31 -8.45 -6.63
N PHE A 13 -4.61 -8.79 -6.61
CA PHE A 13 -5.52 -8.42 -5.52
C PHE A 13 -5.19 -9.12 -4.20
N LEU A 14 -4.58 -10.31 -4.24
CA LEU A 14 -4.18 -11.06 -3.04
C LEU A 14 -2.85 -10.60 -2.46
N ALA A 15 -2.02 -9.88 -3.23
CA ALA A 15 -0.73 -9.37 -2.79
C ALA A 15 -0.80 -8.06 -1.99
N GLY A 16 -2.01 -7.59 -1.62
CA GLY A 16 -2.18 -6.47 -0.71
C GLY A 16 -1.63 -6.80 0.68
N CYS A 17 -0.34 -6.55 0.88
CA CYS A 17 0.35 -6.79 2.15
C CYS A 17 -0.19 -5.83 3.22
N THR A 18 -1.17 -6.29 4.00
CA THR A 18 -1.55 -5.61 5.24
C THR A 18 -0.55 -5.99 6.32
N HIS A 19 0.28 -5.03 6.74
CA HIS A 19 1.22 -5.25 7.85
C HIS A 19 0.54 -4.89 9.17
N SER A 20 0.32 -5.92 10.00
CA SER A 20 -0.01 -5.70 11.41
C SER A 20 1.29 -5.64 12.20
N ARG A 21 1.51 -4.52 12.90
CA ARG A 21 2.65 -4.36 13.81
C ARG A 21 2.15 -4.36 15.24
N GLN A 22 2.82 -5.13 16.10
CA GLN A 22 2.60 -5.01 17.54
C GLN A 22 3.13 -3.67 18.03
N PHE A 23 2.36 -3.05 18.90
CA PHE A 23 2.75 -1.81 19.57
C PHE A 23 3.91 -2.10 20.54
N SER A 24 5.00 -1.33 20.43
CA SER A 24 6.20 -1.47 21.26
C SER A 24 6.44 -0.26 22.18
N ASN A 25 6.34 0.95 21.63
CA ASN A 25 6.68 2.20 22.33
C ASN A 25 5.83 3.38 21.82
N TYR A 26 5.29 4.19 22.75
CA TYR A 26 4.49 5.39 22.46
C TYR A 26 5.29 6.46 21.71
N ASP A 27 6.54 6.72 22.09
CA ASP A 27 7.36 7.78 21.49
C ASP A 27 7.66 7.49 20.01
N GLN A 28 8.03 6.24 19.73
CA GLN A 28 8.24 5.78 18.35
C GLN A 28 6.94 5.88 17.54
N LEU A 29 5.82 5.45 18.11
CA LEU A 29 4.53 5.53 17.42
C LEU A 29 4.14 7.00 17.15
N ASN A 30 4.28 7.89 18.13
CA ASN A 30 3.99 9.31 17.99
C ASN A 30 4.85 9.97 16.91
N SER A 31 6.15 9.64 16.83
CA SER A 31 7.03 10.13 15.75
C SER A 31 6.58 9.66 14.35
N ILE A 32 6.00 8.46 14.25
CA ILE A 32 5.46 7.95 12.98
C ILE A 32 4.13 8.63 12.62
N LEU A 33 3.35 9.04 13.62
CA LEU A 33 2.02 9.63 13.47
C LEU A 33 2.04 11.15 13.25
N GLU A 34 3.16 11.80 13.55
CA GLU A 34 3.36 13.24 13.36
C GLU A 34 3.06 13.64 11.90
N ASP A 35 2.23 14.67 11.74
CA ASP A 35 1.76 15.20 10.46
C ASP A 35 1.06 14.18 9.53
N LYS A 36 0.65 13.01 10.05
CA LYS A 36 -0.08 12.01 9.27
C LYS A 36 -1.57 12.06 9.53
N ILE A 37 -2.32 11.90 8.44
CA ILE A 37 -3.76 11.64 8.50
C ILE A 37 -3.96 10.15 8.74
N VAL A 38 -4.57 9.81 9.87
CA VAL A 38 -4.80 8.43 10.28
C VAL A 38 -6.28 8.13 10.48
N LYS A 39 -6.66 6.87 10.32
CA LYS A 39 -7.99 6.40 10.70
C LYS A 39 -7.88 5.72 12.06
N LEU A 40 -8.66 6.22 13.00
CA LEU A 40 -8.71 5.71 14.36
C LEU A 40 -9.99 4.89 14.52
N GLU A 41 -9.86 3.62 14.88
CA GLU A 41 -10.97 2.71 15.15
C GLU A 41 -11.12 2.57 16.68
N MET A 42 -12.26 2.98 17.19
CA MET A 42 -12.61 2.92 18.61
C MET A 42 -13.15 1.53 18.98
N LYS A 43 -13.15 1.20 20.27
CA LYS A 43 -13.70 -0.07 20.78
C LYS A 43 -15.22 -0.22 20.56
N ASP A 44 -15.93 0.89 20.44
CA ASP A 44 -17.36 0.90 20.08
C ASP A 44 -17.63 0.68 18.58
N GLY A 45 -16.57 0.53 17.77
CA GLY A 45 -16.64 0.33 16.32
C GLY A 45 -16.68 1.63 15.51
N SER A 46 -16.74 2.80 16.16
CA SER A 46 -16.69 4.08 15.45
C SER A 46 -15.32 4.30 14.81
N ARG A 47 -15.33 4.98 13.65
CA ARG A 47 -14.14 5.27 12.85
C ARG A 47 -14.00 6.77 12.65
N LEU A 48 -12.87 7.31 13.09
CA LEU A 48 -12.56 8.74 13.00
C LEU A 48 -11.38 8.94 12.06
N ARG A 49 -11.45 9.98 11.22
CA ARG A 49 -10.30 10.43 10.44
C ARG A 49 -9.69 11.62 11.16
N VAL A 50 -8.43 11.49 11.58
CA VAL A 50 -7.78 12.43 12.48
C VAL A 50 -6.37 12.76 12.00
N GLU A 51 -5.81 13.87 12.47
CA GLU A 51 -4.47 14.36 12.16
C GLU A 51 -3.74 14.71 13.45
N ASN A 52 -2.41 14.71 13.44
CA ASN A 52 -1.57 15.04 14.60
C ASN A 52 -1.96 14.21 15.84
N LEU A 53 -2.11 12.89 15.63
CA LEU A 53 -2.49 11.95 16.67
C LEU A 53 -1.31 11.78 17.65
N GLN A 54 -1.56 12.08 18.92
CA GLN A 54 -0.62 11.84 20.02
C GLN A 54 -1.22 10.87 21.02
N ILE A 55 -0.45 9.87 21.39
CA ILE A 55 -0.89 8.78 22.25
C ILE A 55 0.02 8.69 23.46
N SER A 56 -0.60 8.59 24.63
CA SER A 56 0.02 8.29 25.91
C SER A 56 -0.69 7.10 26.55
N PRO A 57 -0.13 6.50 27.62
CA PRO A 57 -0.77 5.38 28.31
C PRO A 57 -2.23 5.65 28.70
N ASP A 58 -2.53 6.87 29.16
CA ASP A 58 -3.85 7.20 29.73
C ASP A 58 -4.73 8.00 28.77
N SER A 59 -4.14 8.72 27.83
CA SER A 59 -4.90 9.61 26.93
C SER A 59 -4.40 9.58 25.49
N THR A 60 -5.34 9.66 24.56
CA THR A 60 -5.09 9.81 23.14
C THR A 60 -5.73 11.12 22.69
N SER A 61 -4.96 11.97 22.03
CA SER A 61 -5.40 13.27 21.56
C SER A 61 -5.11 13.48 20.07
N TRP A 62 -5.93 14.26 19.39
CA TRP A 62 -5.80 14.50 17.95
C TRP A 62 -6.42 15.83 17.54
N GLN A 63 -6.11 16.24 16.32
CA GLN A 63 -6.74 17.38 15.64
C GLN A 63 -7.72 16.87 14.58
N GLU A 64 -8.84 17.57 14.44
CA GLU A 64 -9.81 17.26 13.39
C GLU A 64 -9.35 17.87 12.06
N PRO A 65 -9.21 17.08 10.96
CA PRO A 65 -8.55 17.52 9.74
C PRO A 65 -9.23 18.70 9.02
N LYS A 66 -10.53 18.90 9.26
CA LYS A 66 -11.30 19.96 8.60
C LYS A 66 -11.22 21.30 9.32
N THR A 67 -11.12 21.28 10.64
CA THR A 67 -11.26 22.48 11.48
C THR A 67 -9.92 22.94 12.02
N GLY A 68 -8.90 22.07 12.11
CA GLY A 68 -7.51 22.35 12.51
C GLY A 68 -7.32 22.88 13.94
N SER A 69 -8.39 23.40 14.55
CA SER A 69 -8.33 24.24 15.74
C SER A 69 -8.73 23.50 17.01
N LYS A 70 -9.43 22.37 16.89
CA LYS A 70 -9.94 21.63 18.04
C LYS A 70 -9.09 20.40 18.31
N ARG A 71 -8.27 20.48 19.36
CA ARG A 71 -7.67 19.29 19.98
C ARG A 71 -8.75 18.56 20.78
N LEU A 72 -9.04 17.34 20.35
CA LEU A 72 -9.92 16.42 21.06
C LEU A 72 -9.07 15.40 21.79
N ALA A 73 -9.57 14.89 22.91
CA ALA A 73 -8.90 13.85 23.69
C ALA A 73 -9.91 12.82 24.18
N THR A 74 -9.45 11.58 24.30
CA THR A 74 -10.19 10.47 24.89
C THR A 74 -9.24 9.56 25.64
N GLY A 75 -9.77 8.70 26.52
CA GLY A 75 -8.95 7.69 27.17
C GLY A 75 -8.38 6.70 26.16
N THR A 76 -7.10 6.39 26.23
CA THR A 76 -6.42 5.46 25.31
C THR A 76 -7.05 4.07 25.34
N GLU A 77 -7.64 3.68 26.48
CA GLU A 77 -8.37 2.43 26.63
C GLU A 77 -9.59 2.32 25.71
N LYS A 78 -10.11 3.43 25.16
CA LYS A 78 -11.23 3.42 24.21
C LYS A 78 -10.77 3.23 22.77
N VAL A 79 -9.48 3.39 22.48
CA VAL A 79 -8.90 3.20 21.15
C VAL A 79 -8.61 1.72 20.92
N HIS A 80 -9.08 1.19 19.79
CA HIS A 80 -8.85 -0.20 19.42
C HIS A 80 -7.68 -0.35 18.45
N LYS A 81 -7.73 0.38 17.32
CA LYS A 81 -6.71 0.33 16.27
C LYS A 81 -6.41 1.72 15.72
N ILE A 82 -5.18 1.86 15.24
CA ILE A 82 -4.75 3.01 14.46
C ILE A 82 -4.31 2.49 13.11
N LEU A 83 -4.92 3.02 12.06
CA LEU A 83 -4.64 2.67 10.68
C LEU A 83 -3.96 3.88 10.02
N ILE A 84 -2.71 3.70 9.64
CA ILE A 84 -1.94 4.68 8.88
C ILE A 84 -2.06 4.30 7.41
N ILE A 85 -2.62 5.20 6.60
CA ILE A 85 -2.76 4.98 5.15
C ILE A 85 -1.67 5.78 4.45
N ASP A 86 -0.66 5.08 3.96
CA ASP A 86 0.40 5.67 3.15
C ASP A 86 0.09 5.47 1.66
N ARG A 87 -0.40 6.55 1.04
CA ARG A 87 -0.74 6.57 -0.39
C ARG A 87 0.49 6.60 -1.28
N GLY A 88 1.59 7.23 -0.81
CA GLY A 88 2.84 7.29 -1.57
C GLY A 88 3.47 5.91 -1.66
N LYS A 89 3.55 5.22 -0.52
CA LYS A 89 3.96 3.81 -0.46
C LYS A 89 3.03 2.92 -1.30
N GLY A 90 1.71 3.08 -1.18
CA GLY A 90 0.76 2.34 -2.00
C GLY A 90 0.96 2.56 -3.52
N ALA A 91 1.21 3.80 -3.96
CA ALA A 91 1.53 4.11 -5.34
C ALA A 91 2.83 3.43 -5.81
N ALA A 92 3.87 3.44 -4.97
CA ALA A 92 5.14 2.80 -5.25
C ALA A 92 5.00 1.26 -5.33
N GLU A 93 4.22 0.65 -4.42
CA GLU A 93 3.88 -0.77 -4.46
C GLU A 93 3.12 -1.13 -5.74
N GLY A 94 2.14 -0.31 -6.12
CA GLY A 94 1.39 -0.47 -7.38
C GLY A 94 2.29 -0.40 -8.62
N LEU A 95 3.18 0.59 -8.69
CA LEU A 95 4.18 0.67 -9.77
C LEU A 95 5.13 -0.53 -9.77
N GLY A 96 5.64 -0.91 -8.60
CA GLY A 96 6.58 -2.02 -8.43
C GLY A 96 6.02 -3.35 -8.92
N PHE A 97 4.73 -3.63 -8.64
CA PHE A 97 4.05 -4.82 -9.14
C PHE A 97 4.09 -4.90 -10.67
N PHE A 98 3.68 -3.82 -11.36
CA PHE A 98 3.69 -3.81 -12.82
C PHE A 98 5.12 -3.85 -13.39
N MET A 99 6.09 -3.16 -12.78
CA MET A 99 7.48 -3.28 -13.19
C MET A 99 7.99 -4.72 -13.10
N ALA A 100 7.64 -5.46 -12.05
CA ALA A 100 8.00 -6.87 -11.92
C ALA A 100 7.37 -7.74 -13.02
N VAL A 101 6.09 -7.51 -13.35
CA VAL A 101 5.40 -8.19 -14.46
C VAL A 101 6.07 -7.87 -15.80
N GLY A 102 6.31 -6.58 -16.07
CA GLY A 102 6.99 -6.15 -17.30
C GLY A 102 8.40 -6.71 -17.40
N PHE A 103 9.15 -6.78 -16.30
CA PHE A 103 10.48 -7.37 -16.29
C PHE A 103 10.43 -8.86 -16.63
N GLY A 104 9.47 -9.61 -16.07
CA GLY A 104 9.24 -11.00 -16.42
C GLY A 104 8.90 -11.20 -17.90
N LEU A 105 8.03 -10.35 -18.46
CA LEU A 105 7.70 -10.36 -19.89
C LEU A 105 8.90 -9.98 -20.76
N GLY A 106 9.70 -9.02 -20.32
CA GLY A 106 10.94 -8.62 -20.99
C GLY A 106 11.93 -9.78 -21.06
N ILE A 107 12.18 -10.48 -19.93
CA ILE A 107 13.04 -11.67 -19.91
C ILE A 107 12.50 -12.75 -20.85
N ALA A 108 11.19 -13.01 -20.84
CA ALA A 108 10.59 -13.99 -21.74
C ALA A 108 10.83 -13.63 -23.21
N GLY A 109 10.68 -12.35 -23.57
CA GLY A 109 10.97 -11.85 -24.91
C GLY A 109 12.46 -11.92 -25.29
N PHE A 110 13.36 -11.68 -24.32
CA PHE A 110 14.80 -11.82 -24.54
C PHE A 110 15.21 -13.28 -24.80
N LEU A 111 14.67 -14.21 -24.01
CA LEU A 111 14.98 -15.64 -24.14
C LEU A 111 14.41 -16.27 -25.41
N ASP A 112 13.40 -15.65 -26.02
CA ASP A 112 12.86 -16.04 -27.33
C ASP A 112 13.85 -15.75 -28.48
N GLY A 113 14.86 -14.91 -28.25
CA GLY A 113 15.90 -14.59 -29.23
C GLY A 113 15.44 -13.63 -30.33
N ASP A 114 16.29 -13.47 -31.35
CA ASP A 114 16.03 -12.58 -32.48
C ASP A 114 14.95 -13.13 -33.42
N ASP A 115 14.06 -12.27 -33.88
CA ASP A 115 13.10 -12.65 -34.91
C ASP A 115 13.77 -12.92 -36.27
N PRO A 116 13.22 -13.84 -37.08
CA PRO A 116 13.60 -13.94 -38.48
C PRO A 116 13.26 -12.63 -39.21
N PRO A 117 14.00 -12.29 -40.29
CA PRO A 117 13.79 -11.05 -41.03
C PRO A 117 12.37 -10.99 -41.62
N GLY A 118 11.68 -9.87 -41.39
CA GLY A 118 10.29 -9.64 -41.80
C GLY A 118 9.89 -8.16 -41.71
N PHE A 119 8.61 -7.84 -41.93
CA PHE A 119 8.11 -6.45 -41.86
C PHE A 119 8.23 -5.84 -40.45
N PHE A 120 8.09 -6.68 -39.42
CA PHE A 120 8.47 -6.37 -38.04
C PHE A 120 9.40 -7.49 -37.56
N SER A 121 10.68 -7.17 -37.37
CA SER A 121 11.65 -8.07 -36.75
C SER A 121 12.26 -7.34 -35.57
N PHE A 122 12.21 -7.95 -34.38
CA PHE A 122 12.83 -7.42 -33.19
C PHE A 122 14.04 -8.25 -32.80
N ARG A 123 15.10 -7.56 -32.38
CA ARG A 123 16.21 -8.19 -31.65
C ARG A 123 15.75 -8.60 -30.25
N ALA A 124 16.42 -9.57 -29.64
CA ALA A 124 16.15 -10.02 -28.28
C ALA A 124 16.11 -8.85 -27.27
N GLU A 125 17.04 -7.90 -27.39
CA GLU A 125 17.08 -6.68 -26.55
C GLU A 125 15.88 -5.77 -26.77
N GLU A 126 15.40 -5.64 -28.02
CA GLU A 126 14.23 -4.83 -28.35
C GLU A 126 12.96 -5.50 -27.82
N LYS A 127 12.84 -6.83 -27.93
CA LYS A 127 11.75 -7.60 -27.31
C LYS A 127 11.73 -7.42 -25.80
N PHE A 128 12.89 -7.46 -25.15
CA PHE A 128 13.01 -7.16 -23.72
C PHE A 128 12.44 -5.78 -23.39
N MET A 129 12.89 -4.75 -24.12
CA MET A 129 12.46 -3.38 -23.88
C MET A 129 10.96 -3.20 -24.13
N VAL A 130 10.42 -3.80 -25.20
CA VAL A 130 8.99 -3.78 -25.48
C VAL A 130 8.22 -4.46 -24.35
N GLY A 131 8.63 -5.64 -23.91
CA GLY A 131 8.01 -6.34 -22.78
C GLY A 131 8.06 -5.56 -21.47
N PHE A 132 9.21 -4.96 -21.15
CA PHE A 132 9.40 -4.19 -19.93
C PHE A 132 8.61 -2.87 -19.94
N LEU A 133 8.64 -2.14 -21.05
CA LEU A 133 7.94 -0.85 -21.17
C LEU A 133 6.43 -1.04 -21.31
N ALA A 134 6.00 -1.84 -22.29
CA ALA A 134 4.58 -2.03 -22.58
C ALA A 134 3.88 -2.90 -21.54
N GLY A 135 4.58 -3.88 -20.98
CA GLY A 135 4.06 -4.77 -19.94
C GLY A 135 4.25 -4.26 -18.51
N GLY A 136 5.18 -3.33 -18.29
CA GLY A 136 5.55 -2.86 -16.94
C GLY A 136 5.38 -1.37 -16.74
N ILE A 137 6.27 -0.54 -17.32
CA ILE A 137 6.30 0.89 -17.01
C ILE A 137 4.99 1.59 -17.38
N ILE A 138 4.54 1.44 -18.62
CA ILE A 138 3.33 2.12 -19.11
C ILE A 138 2.09 1.75 -18.27
N PRO A 139 1.72 0.46 -18.12
CA PRO A 139 0.58 0.10 -17.29
C PRO A 139 0.82 0.40 -15.81
N GLY A 140 2.06 0.33 -15.32
CA GLY A 140 2.41 0.68 -13.95
C GLY A 140 2.16 2.16 -13.63
N VAL A 141 2.51 3.07 -14.55
CA VAL A 141 2.25 4.50 -14.38
C VAL A 141 0.77 4.83 -14.58
N VAL A 142 0.13 4.27 -15.61
CA VAL A 142 -1.26 4.59 -15.97
C VAL A 142 -2.27 3.97 -15.01
N LEU A 143 -2.03 2.74 -14.55
CA LEU A 143 -2.97 1.98 -13.72
C LEU A 143 -2.40 1.70 -12.33
N GLY A 144 -1.14 1.27 -12.24
CA GLY A 144 -0.50 0.88 -10.98
C GLY A 144 -0.45 2.01 -9.95
N ILE A 145 0.06 3.18 -10.32
CA ILE A 145 0.16 4.35 -9.44
C ILE A 145 -1.23 4.80 -8.95
N PRO A 146 -2.24 5.04 -9.80
CA PRO A 146 -3.57 5.45 -9.33
C PRO A 146 -4.25 4.42 -8.43
N ILE A 147 -4.20 3.13 -8.79
CA ILE A 147 -4.80 2.05 -7.99
C ILE A 147 -4.09 1.94 -6.64
N GLY A 148 -2.76 1.95 -6.66
CA GLY A 148 -1.93 1.90 -5.46
C GLY A 148 -2.13 3.11 -4.54
N ALA A 149 -2.24 4.31 -5.11
CA ALA A 149 -2.50 5.54 -4.35
C ALA A 149 -3.92 5.57 -3.77
N PHE A 150 -4.91 5.04 -4.49
CA PHE A 150 -6.31 5.00 -4.04
C PHE A 150 -6.51 4.00 -2.90
N ASN A 151 -5.95 2.80 -3.03
CA ASN A 151 -6.01 1.78 -1.99
C ASN A 151 -5.12 2.16 -0.79
N GLY A 152 -3.90 2.62 -1.06
CA GLY A 152 -2.87 2.95 -0.08
C GLY A 152 -2.30 1.70 0.62
N SER A 153 -1.03 1.76 1.02
CA SER A 153 -0.48 0.80 1.98
C SER A 153 -1.05 1.12 3.35
N THR A 154 -1.65 0.13 4.02
CA THR A 154 -2.22 0.31 5.36
C THR A 154 -1.37 -0.40 6.41
N ASP A 155 -0.77 0.38 7.32
CA ASP A 155 -0.13 -0.15 8.51
C ASP A 155 -1.11 -0.10 9.69
N ILE A 156 -1.33 -1.25 10.35
CA ILE A 156 -2.29 -1.38 11.44
C ILE A 156 -1.55 -1.57 12.76
N TYR A 157 -1.74 -0.62 13.68
CA TYR A 157 -1.26 -0.68 15.05
C TYR A 157 -2.41 -0.99 16.01
N VAL A 158 -2.28 -2.06 16.79
CA VAL A 158 -3.28 -2.48 17.77
C VAL A 158 -2.77 -2.13 19.17
N LEU A 159 -3.44 -1.20 19.85
CA LEU A 159 -3.00 -0.70 21.16
C LEU A 159 -3.33 -1.63 22.34
N ASN A 160 -4.22 -2.60 22.12
CA ASN A 160 -4.62 -3.59 23.12
C ASN A 160 -4.91 -4.93 22.44
N PRO A 161 -3.89 -5.71 22.05
CA PRO A 161 -4.13 -7.05 21.52
C PRO A 161 -4.84 -7.86 22.61
N LYS A 162 -6.01 -8.42 22.31
CA LYS A 162 -6.62 -9.42 23.20
C LYS A 162 -5.57 -10.49 23.41
N SER A 163 -5.20 -10.75 24.67
CA SER A 163 -4.33 -11.88 24.99
C SER A 163 -4.93 -13.12 24.31
N PRO A 164 -4.16 -13.86 23.49
CA PRO A 164 -4.68 -15.06 22.86
C PRO A 164 -5.20 -15.96 23.97
N LYS A 165 -6.48 -16.35 23.90
CA LYS A 165 -7.04 -17.33 24.84
C LYS A 165 -6.17 -18.58 24.69
N LYS A 166 -5.41 -18.88 25.74
CA LYS A 166 -4.66 -20.13 25.87
C LYS A 166 -5.62 -21.31 25.95
#